data_AF-A0A944CY93-F1
#
_entry.id   AF-A0A944CY93-F1
#
_cell.length_a   1.000
_cell.length_b   1.000
_cell.length_c   1.000
_cell.angle_alpha   90.00
_cell.angle_beta   90.00
_cell.angle_gamma   90.00
#
_symmetry.space_group_name_H-M   'P 1'
#
loop_
_entity.id
_entity.type
_entity.pdbx_description
1 polymer ?
#
loop_
_entity_poly.entity_id
_entity_poly.type
_entity_poly.pdbx_seq_one_letter_code
_entity_poly.pdbx_strand_id
1 'polypeptide(L)'
;MWYYSPFRDEKTASFKVNKILNTWYDFGLGQGGTVIDFVCEYYNETVKQALQRLENDFLHQSSYSTNNTAYIHQKQANIPYLNTVSDKQTLFGNTNNANNKKPQF
;
A
#
# COMPACT_ATOMS: atom_id res chain seq x y z
N MET A 1 0.64 -5.33 -16.04
CA MET A 1 1.38 -4.45 -16.97
C MET A 1 2.42 -5.30 -17.70
N TRP A 2 2.70 -5.01 -18.97
CA TRP A 2 3.68 -5.72 -19.80
C TRP A 2 4.92 -4.85 -20.03
N TYR A 3 6.10 -5.47 -20.03
CA TYR A 3 7.41 -4.84 -20.19
C TYR A 3 8.34 -5.72 -21.02
N TYR A 4 9.46 -5.14 -21.46
CA TYR A 4 10.58 -5.92 -21.95
C TYR A 4 11.24 -6.69 -20.80
N SER A 5 11.71 -7.90 -21.09
CA SER A 5 12.45 -8.72 -20.15
C SER A 5 13.68 -7.98 -19.62
N PRO A 6 13.87 -7.90 -18.30
CA PRO A 6 15.09 -7.36 -17.72
C PRO A 6 16.27 -8.35 -17.76
N PHE A 7 16.02 -9.62 -18.14
CA PHE A 7 17.01 -10.69 -18.13
C PHE A 7 17.68 -10.94 -19.48
N ARG A 8 17.14 -10.36 -20.56
CA ARG A 8 17.64 -10.56 -21.93
C ARG A 8 17.17 -9.45 -22.86
N ASP A 9 17.91 -9.23 -23.93
CA ASP A 9 17.47 -8.34 -25.00
C ASP A 9 16.33 -8.98 -25.81
N GLU A 10 15.27 -8.22 -26.04
CA GLU A 10 14.12 -8.69 -26.80
C GLU A 10 13.46 -7.58 -27.62
N LYS A 11 12.76 -7.98 -28.70
CA LYS A 11 12.06 -7.06 -29.60
C LYS A 11 10.57 -6.91 -29.28
N THR A 12 10.00 -7.88 -28.55
CA THR A 12 8.58 -7.93 -28.20
C THR A 12 8.47 -8.15 -26.70
N ALA A 13 7.70 -7.31 -26.01
CA ALA A 13 7.50 -7.40 -24.57
C ALA A 13 6.93 -8.76 -24.14
N SER A 14 7.59 -9.41 -23.20
CA SER A 14 7.20 -10.72 -22.67
C SER A 14 7.14 -10.78 -21.15
N PHE A 15 7.55 -9.72 -20.45
CA PHE A 15 7.58 -9.68 -18.99
C PHE A 15 6.30 -9.06 -18.43
N LYS A 16 5.58 -9.79 -17.58
CA LYS A 16 4.31 -9.37 -16.99
C LYS A 16 4.45 -9.16 -15.50
N VAL A 17 4.06 -7.97 -15.02
CA VAL A 17 3.92 -7.66 -13.58
C VAL A 17 2.46 -7.61 -13.19
N ASN A 18 2.10 -8.33 -12.13
CA ASN A 18 0.82 -8.29 -11.47
C ASN A 18 0.95 -7.61 -10.10
N LYS A 19 0.44 -6.38 -9.99
CA LYS A 19 0.52 -5.57 -8.75
C LYS A 19 -0.46 -6.04 -7.66
N ILE A 20 -1.55 -6.71 -8.03
CA ILE A 20 -2.53 -7.22 -7.06
C ILE A 20 -1.99 -8.49 -6.39
N LEU A 21 -1.39 -9.38 -7.20
CA LEU A 21 -0.80 -10.62 -6.69
C LEU A 21 0.64 -10.44 -6.19
N ASN A 22 1.25 -9.28 -6.44
CA ASN A 22 2.65 -8.99 -6.14
C ASN A 22 3.62 -10.02 -6.75
N THR A 23 3.36 -10.38 -8.02
CA THR A 23 4.14 -11.38 -8.77
C THR A 23 4.57 -10.85 -10.13
N TRP A 24 5.58 -11.51 -10.67
CA TRP A 24 6.06 -11.31 -12.04
C TRP A 24 6.16 -12.64 -12.79
N TYR A 25 6.13 -12.57 -14.11
CA TYR A 25 6.38 -13.71 -14.99
C TYR A 25 6.99 -13.25 -16.32
N ASP A 26 8.09 -13.86 -16.73
CA ASP A 26 8.71 -13.72 -18.06
C ASP A 26 8.24 -14.86 -18.97
N PHE A 27 7.40 -14.54 -19.95
CA PHE A 27 6.86 -15.53 -20.89
C PHE A 27 7.89 -16.06 -21.89
N GLY A 28 8.98 -15.35 -22.14
CA GLY A 28 10.03 -15.85 -23.03
C GLY A 28 11.04 -16.76 -22.33
N LEU A 29 11.22 -16.63 -21.01
CA LEU A 29 12.03 -17.56 -20.19
C LEU A 29 11.20 -18.67 -19.54
N GLY A 30 9.87 -18.50 -19.43
CA GLY A 30 9.00 -19.43 -18.71
C GLY A 30 9.17 -19.37 -17.19
N GLN A 31 9.74 -18.28 -16.68
CA GLN A 31 10.10 -18.10 -15.27
C GLN A 31 9.22 -17.03 -14.62
N GLY A 32 9.04 -17.11 -13.31
CA GLY A 32 8.34 -16.10 -12.54
C GLY A 32 8.34 -16.41 -11.06
N GLY A 33 7.78 -15.49 -10.28
CA GLY A 33 7.75 -15.62 -8.83
C GLY A 33 7.31 -14.35 -8.14
N THR A 34 7.70 -14.25 -6.87
CA THR A 34 7.53 -13.07 -6.03
C THR A 34 8.57 -12.00 -6.36
N VAL A 35 8.40 -10.81 -5.78
CA VAL A 35 9.41 -9.74 -5.86
C VAL A 35 10.77 -10.19 -5.29
N ILE A 36 10.79 -11.06 -4.27
CA ILE A 36 12.05 -11.58 -3.73
C ILE A 36 12.75 -12.46 -4.77
N ASP A 37 12.01 -13.37 -5.40
CA ASP A 37 12.54 -14.23 -6.47
C ASP A 37 13.09 -13.39 -7.62
N PHE A 38 12.42 -12.28 -7.97
CA PHE A 38 12.90 -11.35 -8.98
C PHE A 38 14.28 -10.79 -8.64
N VAL A 39 14.45 -10.27 -7.43
CA VAL A 39 15.70 -9.62 -6.99
C VAL A 39 16.82 -10.64 -6.91
N CYS A 40 16.54 -11.85 -6.40
CA CYS A 40 17.50 -12.95 -6.37
C CYS A 40 17.99 -13.29 -7.79
N GLU A 41 17.08 -13.45 -8.75
CA GLU A 41 17.43 -13.78 -10.14
C GLU A 41 18.19 -12.63 -10.82
N TYR A 42 17.71 -11.39 -10.66
CA TYR A 42 18.24 -10.23 -11.37
C TYR A 42 19.64 -9.84 -10.90
N TYR A 43 19.92 -9.95 -9.59
CA TYR A 43 21.24 -9.63 -9.03
C TYR A 43 22.12 -10.85 -8.79
N ASN A 44 21.62 -12.07 -9.08
CA ASN A 44 22.28 -13.33 -8.74
C ASN A 44 22.68 -13.39 -7.24
N GLU A 45 21.69 -13.13 -6.38
CA GLU A 45 21.85 -12.96 -4.94
C GLU A 45 21.07 -14.02 -4.15
N THR A 46 21.52 -14.33 -2.94
CA THR A 46 20.73 -15.11 -1.98
C THR A 46 19.55 -14.30 -1.45
N VAL A 47 18.52 -14.98 -0.93
CA VAL A 47 17.37 -14.31 -0.29
C VAL A 47 17.80 -13.29 0.77
N LYS A 48 18.83 -13.61 1.57
CA LYS A 48 19.36 -12.68 2.58
C LYS A 48 19.89 -11.40 1.95
N GLN A 49 20.69 -11.51 0.89
CA GLN A 49 21.25 -10.35 0.19
C GLN A 49 20.16 -9.54 -0.51
N ALA A 50 19.20 -10.21 -1.16
CA ALA A 50 18.06 -9.57 -1.78
C ALA A 50 17.23 -8.74 -0.78
N LEU A 51 17.00 -9.27 0.42
CA LEU A 51 16.30 -8.54 1.49
C LEU A 51 17.09 -7.31 1.97
N GLN A 52 18.41 -7.46 2.18
CA GLN A 52 19.28 -6.34 2.56
C GLN A 52 19.28 -5.25 1.49
N ARG A 53 19.31 -5.64 0.22
CA ARG A 53 19.22 -4.72 -0.92
C ARG A 53 17.89 -3.97 -0.93
N LEU A 54 16.78 -4.68 -0.78
CA LEU A 54 15.46 -4.06 -0.75
C LEU A 54 15.31 -3.06 0.40
N GLU A 55 15.87 -3.38 1.56
CA GLU A 55 15.90 -2.50 2.72
C GLU A 55 16.71 -1.21 2.46
N ASN A 56 17.91 -1.35 1.92
CA ASN A 56 18.81 -0.23 1.66
C ASN A 56 18.30 0.69 0.54
N ASP A 57 17.83 0.11 -0.56
CA ASP A 57 17.51 0.87 -1.77
C ASP A 57 16.12 1.54 -1.70
N PHE A 58 15.16 0.93 -0.99
CA PHE A 58 13.76 1.37 -1.04
C PHE A 58 13.16 1.77 0.32
N LEU A 59 13.60 1.19 1.44
CA LEU A 59 12.99 1.48 2.74
C LEU A 59 13.64 2.66 3.48
N HIS A 60 14.94 2.91 3.30
CA HIS A 60 15.63 4.02 3.95
C HIS A 60 15.22 5.42 3.46
N GLN A 61 14.63 5.52 2.26
CA GLN A 61 14.07 6.77 1.74
C GLN A 61 12.74 7.15 2.42
N SER A 62 12.17 6.27 3.26
CA SER A 62 11.03 6.58 4.11
C SER A 62 11.44 7.22 5.45
N SER A 63 12.50 8.02 5.46
CA SER A 63 12.61 9.09 6.45
C SER A 63 11.51 10.09 6.11
N TYR A 64 10.30 9.83 6.64
CA TYR A 64 9.22 10.79 6.70
C TYR A 64 9.83 12.13 7.13
N SER A 65 9.85 13.09 6.21
CA SER A 65 10.03 14.49 6.57
C SER A 65 8.99 14.78 7.65
N THR A 66 9.45 15.01 8.88
CA THR A 66 8.64 15.36 10.06
C THR A 66 7.97 16.74 9.96
N ASN A 67 7.93 17.35 8.78
CA ASN A 67 7.35 18.68 8.55
C ASN A 67 5.81 18.73 8.50
N ASN A 68 5.10 17.71 9.00
CA ASN A 68 3.64 17.69 8.97
C ASN A 68 2.94 18.28 10.21
N THR A 69 3.67 18.91 11.14
CA THR A 69 3.06 19.72 12.22
C THR A 69 2.38 20.99 11.70
N ALA A 70 2.77 21.52 10.54
CA ALA A 70 2.15 22.73 9.97
C ALA A 70 0.77 22.46 9.32
N TYR A 71 0.57 21.29 8.71
CA TYR A 71 -0.70 20.94 8.04
C TYR A 71 -1.86 20.67 9.01
N ILE A 72 -1.57 20.22 10.23
CA ILE A 72 -2.60 19.96 11.25
C ILE A 72 -3.11 21.28 11.88
N HIS A 73 -2.25 22.30 12.01
CA HIS A 73 -2.66 23.60 12.58
C HIS A 73 -3.51 24.45 11.62
N GLN A 74 -3.32 24.32 10.31
CA GLN A 74 -4.08 25.15 9.35
C GLN A 74 -5.52 24.69 9.12
N LYS A 75 -5.85 23.41 9.41
CA LYS A 75 -7.23 22.92 9.32
C LYS A 75 -8.11 23.23 10.54
N GLN A 76 -7.54 23.65 11.68
CA GLN A 76 -8.33 23.96 12.88
C GLN A 76 -8.90 25.39 12.91
N ALA A 77 -8.40 26.30 12.06
CA ALA A 77 -8.80 27.71 12.07
C ALA A 77 -9.98 28.05 11.14
N ASN A 78 -10.59 27.08 10.45
CA ASN A 78 -11.60 27.36 9.41
C ASN A 78 -12.82 26.40 9.45
N ILE A 79 -13.50 26.31 10.60
CA ILE A 79 -14.90 25.85 10.61
C ILE A 79 -15.78 26.91 11.31
N PRO A 80 -16.43 27.80 10.56
CA PRO A 80 -17.51 28.64 11.07
C PRO A 80 -18.88 27.95 10.92
N TYR A 81 -19.53 27.77 12.07
CA TYR A 81 -20.98 27.63 12.34
C TYR A 81 -21.68 26.26 12.18
N LEU A 82 -21.86 25.59 13.32
CA LEU A 82 -23.18 25.13 13.77
C LEU A 82 -23.36 25.47 15.26
N ASN A 83 -23.81 26.70 15.53
CA ASN A 83 -24.55 27.03 16.76
C ASN A 83 -26.01 27.12 16.29
N THR A 84 -26.99 26.39 16.80
CA THR A 84 -27.71 26.55 18.08
C THR A 84 -28.65 25.31 18.14
N VAL A 85 -28.96 24.68 19.27
CA VAL A 85 -29.90 25.15 20.29
C VAL A 85 -29.54 24.52 21.63
N SER A 86 -29.43 25.38 22.63
CA SER A 86 -29.43 25.08 24.05
C SER A 86 -30.72 24.35 24.44
N ASP A 87 -30.64 23.15 25.00
CA ASP A 87 -31.53 22.73 26.09
C ASP A 87 -30.91 21.64 26.96
N LYS A 88 -31.22 21.75 28.24
CA LYS A 88 -30.50 21.19 29.38
C LYS A 88 -30.95 19.76 29.71
N GLN A 89 -29.95 18.98 30.17
CA GLN A 89 -30.00 18.00 31.27
C GLN A 89 -30.77 16.67 31.12
N THR A 90 -30.19 15.69 31.84
CA THR A 90 -30.75 14.39 32.30
C THR A 90 -30.81 13.29 31.25
N LEU A 91 -30.60 12.01 31.51
CA LEU A 91 -30.29 11.18 32.68
C LEU A 91 -29.96 9.77 32.09
N PHE A 92 -29.11 8.99 32.76
CA PHE A 92 -28.93 7.52 32.70
C PHE A 92 -29.37 6.68 31.48
N GLY A 93 -28.51 5.74 31.07
CA GLY A 93 -28.99 4.42 30.62
C GLY A 93 -28.25 3.79 29.45
N ASN A 94 -27.45 2.76 29.76
CA ASN A 94 -27.18 1.63 28.86
C ASN A 94 -28.50 0.97 28.44
N THR A 95 -28.68 0.60 27.17
CA THR A 95 -29.31 -0.68 26.79
C THR A 95 -28.88 -1.13 25.39
N ASN A 96 -28.77 -2.45 25.29
CA ASN A 96 -28.42 -3.23 24.12
C ASN A 96 -29.55 -3.32 23.08
N ASN A 97 -29.14 -3.73 21.87
CA ASN A 97 -29.73 -4.80 21.06
C ASN A 97 -30.62 -4.42 19.84
N ALA A 98 -30.28 -5.13 18.76
CA ALA A 98 -31.18 -5.81 17.82
C ALA A 98 -31.56 -5.11 16.51
N ASN A 99 -30.91 -5.56 15.42
CA ASN A 99 -31.53 -6.36 14.33
C ASN A 99 -31.25 -5.91 12.89
N ASN A 100 -30.65 -6.85 12.14
CA ASN A 100 -30.93 -7.24 10.76
C ASN A 100 -30.71 -6.24 9.61
N LYS A 101 -29.77 -6.58 8.71
CA LYS A 101 -30.09 -7.28 7.44
C LYS A 101 -28.82 -7.62 6.61
N LYS A 102 -28.78 -8.88 6.14
CA LYS A 102 -27.86 -9.46 5.14
C LYS A 102 -27.94 -8.70 3.81
N PRO A 103 -26.88 -8.70 2.97
CA PRO A 103 -27.05 -8.79 1.53
C PRO A 103 -26.51 -10.11 0.97
N GLN A 104 -27.30 -10.66 0.04
CA GLN A 104 -26.97 -11.74 -0.87
C GLN A 104 -25.84 -11.30 -1.80
N PHE A 105 -24.85 -12.17 -2.06
CA PHE A 105 -24.72 -12.99 -3.27
C PHE A 105 -23.81 -14.17 -2.96
#